data_AF-A0AA35M938-F1
#
_entry.id   AF-A0AA35M938-F1
#
_cell.length_a   1.000
_cell.length_b   1.000
_cell.length_c   1.000
_cell.angle_alpha   90.00
_cell.angle_beta   90.00
_cell.angle_gamma   90.00
#
_symmetry.space_group_name_H-M   'P 1'
#
loop_
_entity.id
_entity.type
_entity.pdbx_description
1 polymer ?
#
loop_
_entity_poly.entity_id
_entity_poly.type
_entity_poly.pdbx_seq_one_letter_code
_entity_poly.pdbx_strand_id
1 'polypeptide(L)'
;MGSRKAPVVRECWNMGNVETIPPYELNGKRYPAGRIIIGSRNNWQHQNLGFFQGQELQEPVILDTEWLFIGHVDEFIQFLPANNKRGWVVMVDDPIAGVEMFEKSIADGYGDIKAFSRAQDLWQDTQANINITVPQYTISELLKLPGLVDFNKECARRIAANQEIIKNETGVTDDEIFHLPNLLERARFRGNETLRAGAVYPGIINGVVLNDGNYLAPNPWGPVIHGIDVVAEDAR
;
A
#
# COMPACT_ATOMS: atom_id res chain seq x y z
N MET A 1 -14.14 -40.16 14.70
CA MET A 1 -13.19 -39.02 14.81
C MET A 1 -13.40 -38.13 13.59
N GLY A 2 -14.11 -37.01 13.76
CA GLY A 2 -14.38 -36.08 12.65
C GLY A 2 -13.09 -35.37 12.25
N SER A 3 -12.74 -35.45 10.96
CA SER A 3 -11.67 -34.65 10.37
C SER A 3 -12.01 -33.17 10.56
N ARG A 4 -11.31 -32.48 11.46
CA ARG A 4 -11.33 -31.02 11.48
C ARG A 4 -10.70 -30.56 10.16
N LYS A 5 -11.50 -29.98 9.28
CA LYS A 5 -10.97 -29.17 8.18
C LYS A 5 -10.09 -28.10 8.82
N ALA A 6 -8.87 -27.92 8.31
CA ALA A 6 -8.01 -26.82 8.73
C ALA A 6 -8.80 -25.50 8.63
N PRO A 7 -8.65 -24.57 9.59
CA PRO A 7 -9.28 -23.26 9.46
C PRO A 7 -8.81 -22.62 8.14
N VAL A 8 -9.75 -22.06 7.38
CA VAL A 8 -9.41 -21.21 6.24
C VAL A 8 -8.66 -20.01 6.81
N VAL A 9 -7.34 -20.02 6.74
CA VAL A 9 -6.52 -18.85 7.05
C VAL A 9 -6.89 -17.81 6.00
N ARG A 10 -7.44 -16.68 6.44
CA ARG A 10 -7.73 -15.54 5.58
C ARG A 10 -6.49 -14.68 5.50
N GLU A 11 -6.14 -14.18 4.32
CA GLU A 11 -4.98 -13.29 4.16
C GLU A 11 -5.02 -12.10 5.12
N CYS A 12 -6.20 -11.54 5.41
CA CYS A 12 -6.37 -10.44 6.37
C CYS A 12 -6.06 -10.78 7.85
N TRP A 13 -5.65 -12.02 8.16
CA TRP A 13 -5.19 -12.44 9.49
C TRP A 13 -3.66 -12.49 9.63
N ASN A 14 -2.93 -12.14 8.56
CA ASN A 14 -1.48 -12.01 8.59
C ASN A 14 -1.06 -10.66 9.20
N MET A 15 0.17 -10.63 9.74
CA MET A 15 0.64 -9.49 10.53
C MET A 15 0.98 -8.23 9.71
N GLY A 16 1.07 -8.29 8.37
CA GLY A 16 1.10 -7.07 7.54
C GLY A 16 -0.20 -6.25 7.66
N ASN A 17 -1.29 -6.87 8.13
CA ASN A 17 -2.54 -6.20 8.45
C ASN A 17 -2.59 -5.63 9.89
N VAL A 18 -1.46 -5.56 10.59
CA VAL A 18 -1.32 -5.04 11.95
C VAL A 18 -0.07 -4.16 12.04
N GLU A 19 -0.27 -2.85 12.17
CA GLU A 19 0.80 -1.85 12.25
C GLU A 19 0.66 -0.99 13.50
N THR A 20 1.50 0.04 13.66
CA THR A 20 1.46 0.92 14.84
C THR A 20 1.71 2.39 14.47
N ILE A 21 0.80 3.26 14.93
CA ILE A 21 0.98 4.72 14.97
C ILE A 21 2.00 5.03 16.07
N PRO A 22 3.03 5.84 15.81
CA PRO A 22 4.00 6.23 16.83
C PRO A 22 3.36 7.06 17.97
N PRO A 23 4.05 7.33 19.08
CA PRO A 23 3.49 8.10 20.20
C PRO A 23 3.00 9.50 19.81
N TYR A 24 1.89 9.94 20.42
CA TYR A 24 1.29 11.24 20.15
C TYR A 24 0.36 11.69 21.28
N GLU A 25 -0.14 12.93 21.18
CA GLU A 25 -1.19 13.48 22.03
C GLU A 25 -2.31 14.04 21.14
N LEU A 26 -3.56 13.82 21.54
CA LEU A 26 -4.74 14.36 20.87
C LEU A 26 -5.74 14.85 21.92
N ASN A 27 -6.15 16.11 21.83
CA ASN A 27 -7.16 16.71 22.69
C ASN A 27 -6.91 16.50 24.20
N GLY A 28 -5.65 16.57 24.64
CA GLY A 28 -5.23 16.35 26.02
C GLY A 28 -5.14 14.88 26.47
N LYS A 29 -5.47 13.91 25.60
CA LYS A 29 -5.22 12.47 25.83
C LYS A 29 -3.87 12.09 25.25
N ARG A 30 -3.00 11.54 26.09
CA ARG A 30 -1.66 11.07 25.70
C ARG A 30 -1.70 9.59 25.32
N TYR A 31 -1.02 9.26 24.23
CA TYR A 31 -0.80 7.90 23.72
C TYR A 31 0.70 7.59 23.75
N PRO A 32 1.28 7.31 24.93
CA PRO A 32 2.73 7.19 25.09
C PRO A 32 3.34 5.97 24.37
N ALA A 33 2.54 4.93 24.14
CA ALA A 33 2.92 3.77 23.32
C ALA A 33 2.38 3.87 21.89
N GLY A 34 1.80 5.01 21.51
CA GLY A 34 1.04 5.13 20.27
C GLY A 34 -0.21 4.24 20.28
N ARG A 35 -0.65 3.82 19.10
CA ARG A 35 -1.83 2.96 18.92
C ARG A 35 -1.62 1.96 17.81
N ILE A 36 -2.19 0.78 17.98
CA ILE A 36 -2.20 -0.24 16.93
C ILE A 36 -3.11 0.20 15.78
N ILE A 37 -2.74 -0.10 14.54
CA ILE A 37 -3.62 -0.03 13.37
C ILE A 37 -3.92 -1.44 12.89
N ILE A 38 -5.18 -1.74 12.61
CA ILE A 38 -5.61 -3.03 12.08
C ILE A 38 -6.55 -2.81 10.89
N GLY A 39 -6.29 -3.47 9.78
CA GLY A 39 -7.21 -3.47 8.66
C GLY A 39 -8.40 -4.41 8.86
N SER A 40 -9.54 -4.00 8.31
CA SER A 40 -10.79 -4.74 8.32
C SER A 40 -11.28 -5.00 6.91
N ARG A 41 -11.98 -6.14 6.73
CA ARG A 41 -12.46 -6.57 5.41
C ARG A 41 -13.83 -7.22 5.51
N ASN A 42 -14.85 -6.74 4.78
CA ASN A 42 -16.22 -7.29 4.80
C ASN A 42 -16.80 -7.43 6.23
N ASN A 43 -16.54 -6.45 7.11
CA ASN A 43 -16.85 -6.50 8.55
C ASN A 43 -16.15 -7.63 9.35
N TRP A 44 -15.20 -8.35 8.73
CA TRP A 44 -14.31 -9.26 9.45
C TRP A 44 -13.18 -8.46 10.07
N GLN A 45 -13.05 -8.58 11.38
CA GLN A 45 -11.92 -8.05 12.12
C GLN A 45 -10.78 -9.07 12.15
N HIS A 46 -9.56 -8.56 12.28
CA HIS A 46 -8.38 -9.40 12.47
C HIS A 46 -8.58 -10.33 13.67
N GLN A 47 -8.23 -11.61 13.54
CA GLN A 47 -8.49 -12.63 14.57
C GLN A 47 -7.89 -12.28 15.96
N ASN A 48 -6.81 -11.49 15.96
CA ASN A 48 -6.12 -11.04 17.17
C ASN A 48 -6.68 -9.73 17.75
N LEU A 49 -7.74 -9.14 17.20
CA LEU A 49 -8.24 -7.85 17.69
C LEU A 49 -8.59 -7.89 19.18
N GLY A 50 -9.28 -8.93 19.65
CA GLY A 50 -9.63 -9.08 21.06
C GLY A 50 -8.39 -9.22 21.96
N PHE A 51 -7.33 -9.87 21.46
CA PHE A 51 -6.04 -9.94 22.18
C PHE A 51 -5.42 -8.54 22.32
N PHE A 52 -5.39 -7.75 21.23
CA PHE A 52 -4.84 -6.39 21.26
C PHE A 52 -5.66 -5.44 22.14
N GLN A 53 -6.99 -5.51 22.07
CA GLN A 53 -7.88 -4.74 22.94
C GLN A 53 -7.66 -5.09 24.42
N GLY A 54 -7.46 -6.38 24.73
CA GLY A 54 -7.16 -6.84 26.09
C GLY A 54 -5.80 -6.41 26.63
N GLN A 55 -4.91 -5.82 25.82
CA GLN A 55 -3.66 -5.23 26.30
C GLN A 55 -3.87 -3.82 26.89
N GLU A 56 -4.99 -3.16 26.55
CA GLU A 56 -5.44 -1.84 27.03
C GLU A 56 -4.52 -0.64 26.72
N LEU A 57 -3.24 -0.87 26.40
CA LEU A 57 -2.20 0.15 26.27
C LEU A 57 -2.20 0.86 24.91
N GLN A 58 -2.47 0.13 23.83
CA GLN A 58 -2.44 0.62 22.45
C GLN A 58 -3.79 0.35 21.77
N GLU A 59 -4.85 0.98 22.28
CA GLU A 59 -6.22 0.90 21.76
C GLU A 59 -6.24 0.91 20.21
N PRO A 60 -6.69 -0.17 19.53
CA PRO A 60 -6.59 -0.24 18.08
C PRO A 60 -7.42 0.81 17.34
N VAL A 61 -6.88 1.31 16.22
CA VAL A 61 -7.57 2.05 15.17
C VAL A 61 -7.86 1.09 14.02
N ILE A 62 -9.10 1.10 13.51
CA ILE A 62 -9.51 0.19 12.43
C ILE A 62 -9.51 0.94 11.10
N LEU A 63 -8.81 0.38 10.12
CA LEU A 63 -8.78 0.87 8.74
C LEU A 63 -9.57 -0.06 7.81
N ASP A 64 -10.03 0.46 6.67
CA ASP A 64 -10.64 -0.32 5.61
C ASP A 64 -9.57 -0.83 4.64
N THR A 65 -9.37 -2.15 4.63
CA THR A 65 -8.47 -2.86 3.70
C THR A 65 -9.22 -3.79 2.76
N GLU A 66 -10.55 -3.73 2.70
CA GLU A 66 -11.37 -4.60 1.85
C GLU A 66 -11.06 -4.43 0.36
N TRP A 67 -10.65 -3.22 -0.01
CA TRP A 67 -10.34 -2.84 -1.39
C TRP A 67 -9.04 -3.43 -1.92
N LEU A 68 -8.14 -3.92 -1.05
CA LEU A 68 -6.86 -4.53 -1.40
C LEU A 68 -7.00 -6.05 -1.57
N PHE A 69 -6.27 -6.60 -2.54
CA PHE A 69 -6.34 -8.03 -2.87
C PHE A 69 -5.89 -8.91 -1.71
N ILE A 70 -4.71 -8.59 -1.15
CA ILE A 70 -4.18 -9.23 0.05
C ILE A 70 -4.95 -8.72 1.27
N GLY A 71 -5.08 -7.39 1.41
CA GLY A 71 -5.98 -6.77 2.38
C GLY A 71 -5.27 -6.35 3.65
N HIS A 72 -4.06 -5.83 3.52
CA HIS A 72 -3.17 -5.42 4.61
C HIS A 72 -3.02 -3.89 4.66
N VAL A 73 -2.59 -3.37 5.80
CA VAL A 73 -2.41 -1.91 5.99
C VAL A 73 -1.03 -1.46 5.52
N ASP A 74 -0.02 -2.31 5.66
CA ASP A 74 1.35 -2.09 5.16
C ASP A 74 1.43 -1.91 3.64
N GLU A 75 0.39 -2.30 2.91
CA GLU A 75 0.27 -2.12 1.46
C GLU A 75 0.06 -0.66 1.03
N PHE A 76 -0.36 0.26 1.91
CA PHE A 76 -0.73 1.63 1.49
C PHE A 76 -0.48 2.75 2.50
N ILE A 77 -0.07 2.44 3.74
CA ILE A 77 0.20 3.46 4.77
C ILE A 77 1.37 3.04 5.66
N GLN A 78 2.25 3.99 5.98
CA GLN A 78 3.36 3.81 6.91
C GLN A 78 3.61 5.10 7.71
N PHE A 79 4.32 4.99 8.84
CA PHE A 79 4.70 6.11 9.68
C PHE A 79 6.22 6.24 9.71
N LEU A 80 6.73 7.42 9.38
CA LEU A 80 8.17 7.66 9.28
C LEU A 80 8.63 8.68 10.34
N PRO A 81 9.81 8.50 10.95
CA PRO A 81 10.38 9.51 11.83
C PRO A 81 10.66 10.79 11.04
N ALA A 82 10.37 11.94 11.65
CA ALA A 82 10.56 13.24 11.02
C ALA A 82 11.03 14.29 12.02
N ASN A 83 11.84 15.23 11.56
CA ASN A 83 12.29 16.36 12.37
C ASN A 83 11.22 17.47 12.41
N ASN A 84 10.08 17.17 13.02
CA ASN A 84 8.97 18.09 13.23
C ASN A 84 8.48 18.02 14.70
N LYS A 85 7.49 18.83 15.07
CA LYS A 85 6.96 18.85 16.45
C LYS A 85 6.35 17.52 16.90
N ARG A 86 5.81 16.74 15.96
CA ARG A 86 5.19 15.43 16.22
C ARG A 86 6.24 14.32 16.34
N GLY A 87 7.41 14.50 15.73
CA GLY A 87 8.48 13.51 15.63
C GLY A 87 8.29 12.49 14.51
N TRP A 88 7.18 12.55 13.78
CA TRP A 88 6.85 11.64 12.70
C TRP A 88 5.88 12.25 11.68
N VAL A 89 5.78 11.60 10.53
CA VAL A 89 4.86 11.92 9.43
C VAL A 89 4.15 10.66 8.98
N VAL A 90 3.03 10.81 8.28
CA VAL A 90 2.35 9.70 7.60
C VAL A 90 2.85 9.66 6.16
N MET A 91 3.26 8.49 5.68
CA MET A 91 3.45 8.22 4.26
C MET A 91 2.28 7.38 3.77
N VAL A 92 1.66 7.77 2.66
CA VAL A 92 0.53 7.07 2.05
C VAL A 92 0.73 6.94 0.56
N ASP A 93 0.24 5.85 -0.02
CA ASP A 93 0.22 5.69 -1.47
C ASP A 93 -0.72 6.71 -2.12
N ASP A 94 -0.32 7.22 -3.29
CA ASP A 94 -1.08 8.13 -4.13
C ASP A 94 -1.24 7.57 -5.55
N PRO A 95 -2.38 6.90 -5.80
CA PRO A 95 -2.72 6.36 -7.11
C PRO A 95 -2.92 7.42 -8.20
N ILE A 96 -3.30 8.65 -7.82
CA ILE A 96 -3.49 9.73 -8.79
C ILE A 96 -2.14 10.27 -9.22
N ALA A 97 -1.25 10.55 -8.27
CA ALA A 97 0.10 10.99 -8.57
C ALA A 97 0.85 9.97 -9.46
N GLY A 98 0.65 8.66 -9.22
CA GLY A 98 1.22 7.62 -10.09
C GLY A 98 0.70 7.65 -11.53
N VAL A 99 -0.58 7.95 -11.74
CA VAL A 99 -1.15 8.15 -13.08
C VAL A 99 -0.58 9.41 -13.73
N GLU A 100 -0.60 10.54 -13.00
CA GLU A 100 -0.13 11.85 -13.50
C GLU A 100 1.37 11.81 -13.87
N MET A 101 2.19 11.10 -13.10
CA MET A 101 3.60 10.87 -13.40
C MET A 101 3.81 10.22 -14.79
N PHE A 102 2.99 9.23 -15.13
CA PHE A 102 3.07 8.56 -16.44
C PHE A 102 2.41 9.36 -17.56
N GLU A 103 1.34 10.10 -17.29
CA GLU A 103 0.77 11.05 -18.25
C GLU A 103 1.78 12.13 -18.62
N LYS A 104 2.51 12.66 -17.62
CA LYS A 104 3.60 13.61 -17.83
C LYS A 104 4.73 12.99 -18.67
N SER A 105 5.14 11.75 -18.34
CA SER A 105 6.18 11.05 -19.11
C SER A 105 5.79 10.87 -20.59
N ILE A 106 4.52 10.60 -20.88
CA ILE A 106 3.99 10.54 -22.26
C ILE A 106 4.04 11.91 -22.93
N ALA A 107 3.60 12.97 -22.23
CA ALA A 107 3.61 14.34 -22.74
C ALA A 107 5.04 14.83 -23.06
N ASP A 108 6.03 14.40 -22.29
CA ASP A 108 7.45 14.70 -22.49
C ASP A 108 8.09 13.85 -23.62
N GLY A 109 7.33 12.99 -24.30
CA GLY A 109 7.79 12.20 -25.45
C GLY A 109 8.37 10.84 -25.10
N TYR A 110 8.22 10.36 -23.85
CA TYR A 110 8.75 9.08 -23.39
C TYR A 110 7.74 7.93 -23.41
N GLY A 111 6.59 8.14 -24.06
CA GLY A 111 5.49 7.18 -24.05
C GLY A 111 5.80 5.78 -24.58
N ASP A 112 6.83 5.64 -25.42
CA ASP A 112 7.28 4.37 -26.03
C ASP A 112 8.33 3.63 -25.18
N ILE A 113 8.76 4.20 -24.05
CA ILE A 113 9.67 3.52 -23.12
C ILE A 113 8.93 2.37 -22.42
N LYS A 114 9.63 1.26 -22.17
CA LYS A 114 9.09 0.13 -21.40
C LYS A 114 8.66 0.60 -20.01
N ALA A 115 7.44 0.24 -19.60
CA ALA A 115 6.92 0.55 -18.28
C ALA A 115 7.67 -0.21 -17.16
N PHE A 116 8.24 -1.36 -17.49
CA PHE A 116 8.99 -2.22 -16.57
C PHE A 116 10.44 -2.36 -17.05
N SER A 117 11.40 -2.01 -16.21
CA SER A 117 12.83 -2.18 -16.49
C SER A 117 13.34 -3.58 -16.17
N ARG A 118 12.59 -4.36 -15.39
CA ARG A 118 12.92 -5.74 -15.07
C ARG A 118 12.82 -6.64 -16.31
N ALA A 119 13.74 -7.60 -16.41
CA ALA A 119 13.71 -8.63 -17.46
C ALA A 119 12.39 -9.42 -17.43
N GLN A 120 12.01 -10.00 -18.58
CA GLN A 120 10.81 -10.84 -18.72
C GLN A 120 11.00 -12.21 -18.05
N ASP A 121 11.30 -12.18 -16.75
CA ASP A 121 11.52 -13.38 -15.95
C ASP A 121 10.17 -14.04 -15.66
N LEU A 122 10.18 -15.37 -15.72
CA LEU A 122 9.04 -16.20 -15.38
C LEU A 122 9.18 -16.68 -13.93
N TRP A 123 8.26 -16.26 -13.08
CA TRP A 123 8.06 -16.87 -11.78
C TRP A 123 7.01 -17.97 -11.88
N GLN A 124 7.34 -19.17 -11.42
CA GLN A 124 6.44 -20.32 -11.41
C GLN A 124 6.24 -20.80 -9.97
N ASP A 125 4.98 -20.90 -9.55
CA ASP A 125 4.59 -21.72 -8.41
C ASP A 125 4.00 -23.02 -8.95
N THR A 126 4.84 -24.06 -8.94
CA THR A 126 4.45 -25.41 -9.37
C THR A 126 3.37 -26.03 -8.49
N GLN A 127 3.24 -25.60 -7.23
CA GLN A 127 2.27 -26.12 -6.28
C GLN A 127 0.90 -25.48 -6.47
N ALA A 128 0.88 -24.18 -6.77
CA ALA A 128 -0.35 -23.43 -7.05
C ALA A 128 -0.78 -23.43 -8.53
N ASN A 129 0.08 -23.96 -9.43
CA ASN A 129 -0.07 -23.90 -10.89
C ASN A 129 -0.26 -22.47 -11.41
N ILE A 130 0.58 -21.56 -10.91
CA ILE A 130 0.56 -20.14 -11.24
C ILE A 130 1.87 -19.79 -11.96
N ASN A 131 1.75 -19.20 -13.14
CA ASN A 131 2.86 -18.66 -13.91
C ASN A 131 2.67 -17.16 -14.07
N ILE A 132 3.61 -16.37 -13.56
CA ILE A 132 3.57 -14.90 -13.64
C ILE A 132 4.83 -14.45 -14.39
N THR A 133 4.64 -13.60 -15.38
CA THR A 133 5.73 -13.01 -16.16
C THR A 133 5.63 -11.50 -16.07
N VAL A 134 6.77 -10.83 -15.99
CA VAL A 134 6.83 -9.36 -16.01
C VAL A 134 6.23 -8.85 -17.35
N PRO A 135 5.17 -8.02 -17.33
CA PRO A 135 4.60 -7.47 -18.55
C PRO A 135 5.61 -6.63 -19.34
N GLN A 136 5.42 -6.50 -20.64
CA GLN A 136 6.34 -5.77 -21.53
C GLN A 136 5.67 -4.54 -22.17
N TYR A 137 4.67 -3.96 -21.50
CA TYR A 137 4.00 -2.74 -21.95
C TYR A 137 4.98 -1.57 -22.01
N THR A 138 4.77 -0.66 -22.97
CA THR A 138 5.27 0.72 -22.88
C THR A 138 4.47 1.52 -21.85
N ILE A 139 4.95 2.70 -21.43
CA ILE A 139 4.21 3.61 -20.55
C ILE A 139 2.82 3.92 -21.15
N SER A 140 2.77 4.21 -22.45
CA SER A 140 1.51 4.51 -23.15
C SER A 140 0.55 3.34 -23.20
N GLU A 141 1.05 2.12 -23.41
CA GLU A 141 0.21 0.92 -23.44
C GLU A 141 -0.32 0.57 -22.05
N LEU A 142 0.51 0.73 -21.01
CA LEU A 142 0.12 0.51 -19.62
C LEU A 142 -1.06 1.41 -19.24
N LEU A 143 -0.95 2.72 -19.46
CA LEU A 143 -2.04 3.66 -19.15
C LEU A 143 -3.31 3.45 -19.98
N LYS A 144 -3.19 2.79 -21.15
CA LYS A 144 -4.33 2.43 -22.02
C LYS A 144 -4.99 1.11 -21.61
N LEU A 145 -4.48 0.39 -20.61
CA LEU A 145 -5.14 -0.82 -20.13
C LEU A 145 -6.59 -0.51 -19.71
N PRO A 146 -7.58 -1.32 -20.13
CA PRO A 146 -8.98 -1.00 -19.93
C PRO A 146 -9.33 -0.72 -18.46
N GLY A 147 -9.74 0.52 -18.19
CA GLY A 147 -10.21 0.96 -16.87
C GLY A 147 -9.12 1.12 -15.81
N LEU A 148 -7.83 1.13 -16.17
CA LEU A 148 -6.73 1.30 -15.20
C LEU A 148 -6.81 2.66 -14.50
N VAL A 149 -6.94 3.75 -15.25
CA VAL A 149 -7.00 5.11 -14.69
C VAL A 149 -8.21 5.28 -13.77
N ASP A 150 -9.40 4.86 -14.22
CA ASP A 150 -10.61 4.96 -13.39
C ASP A 150 -10.56 4.06 -12.15
N PHE A 151 -9.85 2.93 -12.23
CA PHE A 151 -9.60 2.09 -11.07
C PHE A 151 -8.68 2.76 -10.04
N ASN A 152 -7.62 3.44 -10.49
CA ASN A 152 -6.73 4.20 -9.60
C ASN A 152 -7.47 5.37 -8.93
N LYS A 153 -8.39 6.05 -9.64
CA LYS A 153 -9.28 7.05 -9.02
C LYS A 153 -10.13 6.46 -7.89
N GLU A 154 -10.61 5.24 -8.05
CA GLU A 154 -11.36 4.56 -7.00
C GLU A 154 -10.47 4.18 -5.81
N CYS A 155 -9.27 3.65 -6.08
CA CYS A 155 -8.30 3.34 -5.02
C CYS A 155 -7.91 4.60 -4.23
N ALA A 156 -7.70 5.72 -4.90
CA ALA A 156 -7.41 7.01 -4.26
C ALA A 156 -8.54 7.44 -3.31
N ARG A 157 -9.81 7.22 -3.66
CA ARG A 157 -10.94 7.47 -2.73
C ARG A 157 -10.89 6.57 -1.50
N ARG A 158 -10.53 5.29 -1.66
CA ARG A 158 -10.41 4.35 -0.55
C ARG A 158 -9.26 4.73 0.39
N ILE A 159 -8.13 5.17 -0.16
CA ILE A 159 -6.99 5.67 0.63
C ILE A 159 -7.37 6.97 1.35
N ALA A 160 -7.98 7.93 0.65
CA ALA A 160 -8.43 9.19 1.25
C ALA A 160 -9.40 8.97 2.43
N ALA A 161 -10.34 8.02 2.30
CA ALA A 161 -11.24 7.67 3.41
C ALA A 161 -10.48 7.13 4.64
N ASN A 162 -9.42 6.35 4.45
CA ASN A 162 -8.54 5.90 5.54
C ASN A 162 -7.70 7.03 6.12
N GLN A 163 -7.22 7.97 5.28
CA GLN A 163 -6.52 9.16 5.76
C GLN A 163 -7.40 9.97 6.71
N GLU A 164 -8.68 10.15 6.40
CA GLU A 164 -9.60 10.86 7.30
C GLU A 164 -9.76 10.16 8.66
N ILE A 165 -9.74 8.82 8.70
CA ILE A 165 -9.69 8.08 9.97
C ILE A 165 -8.42 8.44 10.74
N ILE A 166 -7.25 8.39 10.09
CA ILE A 166 -5.97 8.71 10.74
C ILE A 166 -5.94 10.16 11.23
N LYS A 167 -6.41 11.13 10.43
CA LYS A 167 -6.53 12.54 10.85
C LYS A 167 -7.41 12.69 12.08
N ASN A 168 -8.57 12.05 12.10
CA ASN A 168 -9.49 12.11 13.24
C ASN A 168 -8.92 11.45 14.50
N GLU A 169 -8.18 10.34 14.35
CA GLU A 169 -7.66 9.56 15.47
C GLU A 169 -6.32 10.07 16.02
N THR A 170 -5.60 10.90 15.27
CA THR A 170 -4.24 11.37 15.63
C THR A 170 -4.05 12.89 15.60
N GLY A 171 -4.98 13.62 14.98
CA GLY A 171 -4.85 15.05 14.73
C GLY A 171 -3.72 15.42 13.78
N VAL A 172 -3.25 14.49 12.94
CA VAL A 172 -2.36 14.84 11.82
C VAL A 172 -3.08 15.75 10.83
N THR A 173 -2.31 16.65 10.23
CA THR A 173 -2.79 17.58 9.20
C THR A 173 -2.23 17.20 7.84
N ASP A 174 -2.77 17.80 6.76
CA ASP A 174 -2.29 17.52 5.40
C ASP A 174 -0.79 17.83 5.23
N ASP A 175 -0.27 18.84 5.94
CA ASP A 175 1.15 19.19 5.97
C ASP A 175 2.04 18.09 6.61
N GLU A 176 1.44 17.10 7.26
CA GLU A 176 2.12 15.98 7.91
C GLU A 176 1.92 14.65 7.16
N ILE A 177 1.32 14.68 5.95
CA ILE A 177 1.04 13.52 5.11
C ILE A 177 1.82 13.63 3.79
N PHE A 178 2.73 12.70 3.57
CA PHE A 178 3.52 12.55 2.35
C PHE A 178 2.85 11.54 1.44
N HIS A 179 2.56 11.98 0.22
CA HIS A 179 1.90 11.20 -0.81
C HIS A 179 2.96 10.61 -1.74
N LEU A 180 3.00 9.28 -1.82
CA LEU A 180 3.97 8.53 -2.59
C LEU A 180 3.31 8.00 -3.87
N PRO A 181 3.74 8.38 -5.08
CA PRO A 181 3.13 7.87 -6.29
C PRO A 181 3.15 6.34 -6.35
N ASN A 182 1.98 5.76 -6.54
CA ASN A 182 1.83 4.33 -6.76
C ASN A 182 0.86 4.09 -7.92
N LEU A 183 0.99 2.94 -8.59
CA LEU A 183 0.04 2.54 -9.61
C LEU A 183 -0.52 1.16 -9.24
N LEU A 184 -1.84 1.08 -9.22
CA LEU A 184 -2.59 -0.11 -8.84
C LEU A 184 -3.36 -0.68 -10.02
N GLU A 185 -3.47 -2.00 -10.06
CA GLU A 185 -4.26 -2.71 -11.06
C GLU A 185 -5.31 -3.61 -10.41
N ARG A 186 -6.32 -3.99 -11.19
CA ARG A 186 -7.33 -4.94 -10.73
C ARG A 186 -6.69 -6.32 -10.64
N ALA A 187 -6.50 -6.82 -9.42
CA ALA A 187 -6.00 -8.16 -9.19
C ALA A 187 -6.97 -9.20 -9.76
N ARG A 188 -6.45 -10.17 -10.53
CA ARG A 188 -7.24 -11.26 -11.11
C ARG A 188 -6.72 -12.60 -10.60
N PHE A 189 -7.24 -13.08 -9.47
CA PHE A 189 -6.97 -14.44 -9.00
C PHE A 189 -8.27 -15.18 -8.69
N ARG A 190 -8.46 -16.29 -9.42
CA ARG A 190 -9.54 -17.28 -9.32
C ARG A 190 -10.95 -16.71 -9.52
N GLY A 191 -11.75 -17.46 -10.30
CA GLY A 191 -13.08 -17.06 -10.72
C GLY A 191 -14.00 -16.73 -9.55
N ASN A 192 -14.68 -15.60 -9.71
CA ASN A 192 -15.69 -14.96 -8.87
C ASN A 192 -15.23 -14.07 -7.69
N GLU A 193 -15.77 -12.84 -7.77
CA GLU A 193 -16.13 -11.88 -6.71
C GLU A 193 -15.14 -10.76 -6.31
N THR A 194 -15.65 -9.52 -6.49
CA THR A 194 -15.15 -8.20 -6.06
C THR A 194 -13.78 -7.80 -6.60
N LEU A 195 -13.74 -6.75 -7.45
CA LEU A 195 -12.51 -6.19 -8.01
C LEU A 195 -11.68 -5.57 -6.86
N ARG A 196 -10.52 -6.17 -6.56
CA ARG A 196 -9.58 -5.66 -5.55
C ARG A 196 -8.29 -5.16 -6.18
N ALA A 197 -7.59 -4.27 -5.49
CA ALA A 197 -6.35 -3.67 -5.94
C ALA A 197 -5.17 -4.60 -5.68
N GLY A 198 -4.31 -4.75 -6.69
CA GLY A 198 -2.95 -5.27 -6.56
C GLY A 198 -1.96 -4.22 -7.06
N ALA A 199 -0.71 -4.32 -6.64
CA ALA A 199 0.33 -3.38 -7.02
C ALA A 199 0.86 -3.66 -8.43
N VAL A 200 1.01 -2.62 -9.25
CA VAL A 200 1.68 -2.74 -10.56
C VAL A 200 3.19 -2.86 -10.40
N TYR A 201 3.75 -2.06 -9.48
CA TYR A 201 5.16 -2.11 -9.08
C TYR A 201 5.27 -2.62 -7.64
N PRO A 202 6.39 -3.24 -7.22
CA PRO A 202 6.68 -3.46 -5.82
C PRO A 202 6.44 -2.17 -5.01
N GLY A 203 5.58 -2.26 -3.98
CA GLY A 203 5.14 -1.08 -3.22
C GLY A 203 6.29 -0.48 -2.43
N ILE A 204 6.80 0.67 -2.87
CA ILE A 204 7.87 1.41 -2.20
C ILE A 204 7.50 1.71 -0.73
N ILE A 205 6.21 1.92 -0.46
CA ILE A 205 5.64 2.18 0.86
C ILE A 205 5.87 1.05 1.89
N ASN A 206 6.05 -0.19 1.43
CA ASN A 206 6.30 -1.33 2.31
C ASN A 206 7.81 -1.60 2.41
N GLY A 207 8.55 -0.57 2.79
CA GLY A 207 9.98 -0.59 3.00
C GLY A 207 10.36 -0.64 4.48
N VAL A 208 11.65 -0.88 4.72
CA VAL A 208 12.18 -0.97 6.09
C VAL A 208 12.67 0.40 6.53
N VAL A 209 12.03 0.96 7.54
CA VAL A 209 12.52 2.15 8.24
C VAL A 209 13.73 1.75 9.07
N LEU A 210 14.88 2.33 8.75
CA LEU A 210 16.12 2.13 9.49
C LEU A 210 16.38 3.32 10.42
N ASN A 211 17.32 3.15 11.34
CA ASN A 211 17.79 4.27 12.16
C ASN A 211 18.42 5.38 11.29
N ASP A 212 18.50 6.59 11.84
CA ASP A 212 19.17 7.75 11.26
C ASP A 212 18.58 8.25 9.92
N GLY A 213 17.25 8.14 9.76
CA GLY A 213 16.54 8.70 8.60
C GLY A 213 16.76 7.93 7.29
N ASN A 214 17.28 6.71 7.36
CA ASN A 214 17.46 5.85 6.19
C ASN A 214 16.21 5.00 5.96
N TYR A 215 15.85 4.81 4.69
CA TYR A 215 14.70 4.01 4.29
C TYR A 215 15.12 3.01 3.22
N LEU A 216 14.96 1.71 3.51
CA LEU A 216 15.24 0.64 2.56
C LEU A 216 13.95 0.27 1.82
N ALA A 217 13.73 0.94 0.70
CA ALA A 217 12.59 0.72 -0.18
C ALA A 217 12.74 -0.55 -1.05
N PRO A 218 11.64 -1.26 -1.34
CA PRO A 218 11.57 -2.17 -2.48
C PRO A 218 11.94 -1.43 -3.78
N ASN A 219 12.76 -2.06 -4.63
CA ASN A 219 13.03 -1.51 -5.96
C ASN A 219 11.78 -1.67 -6.85
N PRO A 220 11.19 -0.57 -7.36
CA PRO A 220 9.94 -0.62 -8.14
C PRO A 220 10.15 -1.21 -9.54
N TRP A 221 11.36 -1.16 -10.11
CA TRP A 221 11.64 -1.58 -11.48
C TRP A 221 10.74 -0.90 -12.53
N GLY A 222 10.52 0.41 -12.36
CA GLY A 222 9.74 1.25 -13.24
C GLY A 222 10.44 1.59 -14.56
N PRO A 223 9.87 2.52 -15.35
CA PRO A 223 10.46 2.97 -16.61
C PRO A 223 11.78 3.71 -16.36
N VAL A 224 12.80 3.42 -17.19
CA VAL A 224 14.11 4.06 -17.10
C VAL A 224 14.23 5.15 -18.16
N ILE A 225 14.26 6.41 -17.72
CA ILE A 225 14.40 7.60 -18.57
C ILE A 225 15.72 8.28 -18.22
N HIS A 226 16.58 8.50 -19.22
CA HIS A 226 17.94 9.06 -19.02
C HIS A 226 18.78 8.30 -17.99
N GLY A 227 18.57 6.99 -17.87
CA GLY A 227 19.28 6.14 -16.91
C GLY A 227 18.72 6.14 -15.48
N ILE A 228 17.59 6.80 -15.25
CA ILE A 228 16.92 6.90 -13.95
C ILE A 228 15.57 6.18 -13.99
N ASP A 229 15.31 5.31 -13.02
CA ASP A 229 13.97 4.74 -12.78
C ASP A 229 13.07 5.84 -12.21
N VAL A 230 12.08 6.28 -12.99
CA VAL A 230 11.26 7.45 -12.61
C VAL A 230 10.34 7.18 -11.42
N VAL A 231 9.95 5.92 -11.19
CA VAL A 231 9.14 5.55 -10.00
C VAL A 231 10.01 5.60 -8.76
N ALA A 232 11.26 5.14 -8.87
CA ALA A 232 12.20 5.18 -7.75
C ALA A 232 12.69 6.60 -7.43
N GLU A 233 12.83 7.46 -8.45
CA GLU A 233 13.29 8.84 -8.27
C GLU A 233 12.23 9.73 -7.60
N ASP A 234 10.95 9.57 -7.95
CA ASP A 234 9.88 10.37 -7.33
C ASP A 234 9.70 10.07 -5.83
N ALA A 235 10.16 8.89 -5.39
CA ALA A 235 10.13 8.46 -4.00
C ALA A 235 11.31 8.96 -3.14
N ARG A 236 12.26 9.72 -3.70
CA ARG A 236 13.47 10.21 -3.00
C ARG A 236 13.31 11.61 -2.43
#